data_AF-A0A8S1BVF9-F1
#
_entry.id   AF-A0A8S1BVF9-F1
#
_cell.length_a   1.000
_cell.length_b   1.000
_cell.length_c   1.000
_cell.angle_alpha   90.00
_cell.angle_beta   90.00
_cell.angle_gamma   90.00
#
_symmetry.space_group_name_H-M   'P 1'
#
loop_
_entity.id
_entity.type
_entity.pdbx_description
1 polymer ?
#
loop_
_entity_poly.entity_id
_entity_poly.type
_entity_poly.pdbx_seq_one_letter_code
_entity_poly.pdbx_strand_id
1 'polypeptide(L)'
;MPASEGSFFPPRSLTKSDTVHIYDKDLCRILPLQYQKDVYKDGIQTGLYTPPPSTFESADINPDNKCYYRGEKCPPKGLQNISPCQYNAPVYLSFPHFYDADPELLVKFEGLKPEKKKHETYFMIQP
;
A
#
# COMPACT_ATOMS: atom_id res chain seq x y z
N MET A 1 -15.68 -0.32 -12.87
CA MET A 1 -15.46 0.17 -11.49
C MET A 1 -13.98 0.47 -11.34
N PRO A 2 -13.58 1.65 -10.84
CA PRO A 2 -12.18 2.06 -10.79
C PRO A 2 -11.37 1.30 -9.72
N ALA A 3 -12.03 0.73 -8.71
CA ALA A 3 -11.42 -0.07 -7.65
C ALA A 3 -12.41 -1.13 -7.12
N SER A 4 -11.88 -2.17 -6.48
CA SER A 4 -12.63 -3.17 -5.72
C SER A 4 -12.49 -2.93 -4.22
N GLU A 5 -13.37 -3.50 -3.41
CA GLU A 5 -13.23 -3.52 -1.94
C GLU A 5 -12.04 -4.38 -1.47
N GLY A 6 -11.57 -5.31 -2.31
CA GLY A 6 -10.37 -6.11 -2.05
C GLY A 6 -10.62 -7.63 -2.04
N SER A 7 -11.88 -8.05 -1.92
CA SER A 7 -12.27 -9.46 -1.89
C SER A 7 -12.27 -10.13 -3.27
N PHE A 8 -12.63 -9.40 -4.33
CA PHE A 8 -12.73 -9.93 -5.70
C PHE A 8 -12.22 -8.92 -6.72
N PHE A 9 -11.63 -9.38 -7.82
CA PHE A 9 -11.14 -8.51 -8.88
C PHE A 9 -11.61 -9.02 -10.24
N PRO A 10 -11.82 -8.14 -11.23
CA PRO A 10 -12.06 -8.57 -12.60
C PRO A 10 -10.88 -9.41 -13.13
N PRO A 11 -11.12 -10.50 -13.86
CA PRO A 11 -10.07 -11.36 -14.40
C PRO A 11 -9.04 -10.59 -15.23
N ARG A 12 -7.75 -10.85 -15.01
CA ARG A 12 -6.65 -10.18 -15.75
C ARG A 12 -6.71 -10.49 -17.24
N SER A 13 -7.20 -11.68 -17.59
CA SER A 13 -7.43 -12.11 -18.97
C SER A 13 -8.43 -11.23 -19.72
N LEU A 14 -9.36 -10.57 -19.01
CA LEU A 14 -10.35 -9.64 -19.57
C LEU A 14 -9.86 -8.20 -19.53
N THR A 15 -9.28 -7.76 -18.42
CA THR A 15 -8.85 -6.36 -18.23
C THR A 15 -7.55 -6.02 -18.96
N LYS A 16 -6.71 -7.02 -19.25
CA LYS A 16 -5.35 -6.84 -19.81
C LYS A 16 -4.47 -5.89 -19.00
N SER A 17 -4.79 -5.69 -17.72
CA SER A 17 -4.07 -4.80 -16.81
C SER A 17 -3.26 -5.60 -15.80
N ASP A 18 -2.02 -5.18 -15.56
CA ASP A 18 -1.15 -5.73 -14.51
C ASP A 18 -1.35 -5.04 -13.16
N THR A 19 -2.22 -4.03 -13.11
CA THR A 19 -2.56 -3.32 -11.89
C THR A 19 -4.04 -3.50 -11.57
N VAL A 20 -4.31 -3.90 -10.33
CA VAL A 20 -5.64 -3.85 -9.72
C VAL A 20 -5.65 -2.79 -8.63
N HIS A 21 -6.83 -2.28 -8.31
CA HIS A 21 -7.00 -1.19 -7.35
C HIS A 21 -7.93 -1.62 -6.23
N ILE A 22 -7.51 -1.34 -5.00
CA ILE A 22 -8.31 -1.58 -3.79
C ILE A 22 -8.79 -0.25 -3.25
N TYR A 23 -10.04 -0.21 -2.80
CA TYR A 23 -10.58 0.86 -1.98
C TYR A 23 -11.04 0.26 -0.66
N ASP A 24 -10.41 0.71 0.41
CA ASP A 24 -10.86 0.46 1.78
C ASP A 24 -11.06 1.81 2.47
N LYS A 25 -12.16 1.94 3.21
CA LYS A 25 -12.52 3.19 3.90
C LYS A 25 -11.44 3.65 4.88
N ASP A 26 -10.69 2.71 5.47
CA ASP A 26 -9.67 2.95 6.48
C ASP A 26 -8.33 3.35 5.85
N LEU A 27 -8.08 2.97 4.59
CA LEU A 27 -6.92 3.43 3.82
C LEU A 27 -7.06 4.86 3.30
N CYS A 28 -8.30 5.37 3.22
CA CYS A 28 -8.63 6.72 2.79
C CYS A 28 -8.09 7.11 1.41
N ARG A 29 -7.81 6.11 0.58
CA ARG A 29 -7.45 6.26 -0.83
C ARG A 29 -7.69 4.97 -1.60
N ILE A 30 -7.66 5.09 -2.93
CA ILE A 30 -7.51 3.94 -3.80
C ILE A 30 -6.04 3.52 -3.78
N LEU A 31 -5.77 2.27 -3.44
CA LEU A 31 -4.43 1.70 -3.34
C LEU A 31 -4.16 0.79 -4.55
N PRO A 32 -3.11 1.06 -5.35
CA PRO A 32 -2.74 0.21 -6.46
C PRO A 32 -1.98 -1.03 -5.97
N LEU A 33 -2.29 -2.19 -6.55
CA LEU A 33 -1.53 -3.42 -6.41
C LEU A 33 -1.03 -3.86 -7.78
N GLN A 34 0.28 -4.02 -7.90
CA GLN A 34 0.94 -4.36 -9.15
C GLN A 34 1.33 -5.83 -9.17
N TYR A 35 1.03 -6.51 -10.28
CA TYR A 35 1.43 -7.89 -10.55
C TYR A 35 2.96 -8.01 -10.50
N GLN A 36 3.44 -9.03 -9.79
CA GLN A 36 4.86 -9.34 -9.64
C GLN A 36 5.23 -10.58 -10.43
N LYS A 37 4.51 -11.69 -10.22
CA LYS A 37 4.78 -13.01 -10.82
C LYS A 37 3.64 -13.99 -10.54
N ASP A 38 3.61 -15.09 -11.28
CA ASP A 38 2.76 -16.23 -10.98
C ASP A 38 3.34 -17.06 -9.82
N VAL A 39 2.46 -17.54 -8.95
CA VAL A 39 2.76 -18.41 -7.82
C VAL A 39 1.66 -19.46 -7.65
N TYR A 40 2.03 -20.64 -7.15
CA TYR A 40 1.07 -21.67 -6.78
C TYR A 40 0.81 -21.63 -5.28
N LYS A 41 -0.46 -21.59 -4.91
CA LYS A 41 -0.90 -21.73 -3.53
C LYS A 41 -1.88 -22.88 -3.44
N ASP A 42 -1.50 -23.92 -2.69
CA ASP A 42 -2.33 -25.10 -2.43
C ASP A 42 -2.88 -25.75 -3.71
N GLY A 43 -2.06 -25.80 -4.77
CA GLY A 43 -2.41 -26.38 -6.08
C GLY A 43 -3.10 -25.42 -7.06
N ILE A 44 -3.43 -24.20 -6.64
CA ILE A 44 -4.09 -23.18 -7.45
C ILE A 44 -3.06 -22.19 -7.99
N GLN A 45 -3.04 -21.95 -9.31
CA GLN A 45 -2.23 -20.90 -9.91
C GLN A 45 -2.84 -19.53 -9.59
N THR A 46 -2.02 -18.62 -9.08
CA THR A 46 -2.40 -17.25 -8.71
C THR A 46 -1.35 -16.26 -9.20
N GLY A 47 -1.77 -15.04 -9.51
CA GLY A 47 -0.84 -13.92 -9.63
C GLY A 47 -0.54 -13.34 -8.26
N LEU A 48 0.73 -13.10 -7.94
CA LEU A 48 1.16 -12.36 -6.77
C LEU A 48 1.15 -10.86 -7.08
N TYR A 49 0.42 -10.09 -6.29
CA TYR A 49 0.33 -8.64 -6.41
C TYR A 49 0.76 -7.98 -5.11
N THR A 50 1.48 -6.87 -5.19
CA THR A 50 1.94 -6.08 -4.03
C THR A 50 1.76 -4.60 -4.32
N PRO A 51 1.60 -3.75 -3.28
CA PRO A 51 1.70 -2.31 -3.48
C PRO A 51 3.07 -1.96 -4.05
N PRO A 52 3.18 -1.10 -5.08
CA PRO A 52 4.47 -0.65 -5.57
C PRO A 52 5.20 0.20 -4.51
N PRO A 53 6.54 0.28 -4.49
CA PRO A 53 7.29 1.10 -3.53
C PRO A 53 6.90 2.60 -3.56
N SER A 54 6.37 3.08 -4.69
CA SER A 54 5.84 4.45 -4.85
C SER A 54 4.59 4.73 -4.01
N THR A 55 3.96 3.70 -3.44
CA THR A 55 2.69 3.77 -2.69
C THR A 55 2.77 4.74 -1.50
N PHE A 56 3.76 4.63 -0.62
CA PHE A 56 3.96 5.54 0.52
C PHE A 56 5.25 6.35 0.38
N GLU A 57 5.68 6.57 -0.84
CA GLU A 57 6.86 7.38 -1.13
C GLU A 57 6.58 8.88 -0.91
N SER A 58 7.62 9.65 -0.61
CA SER A 58 7.59 11.10 -0.52
C SER A 58 7.04 11.78 -1.78
N ALA A 59 6.40 12.94 -1.61
CA ALA A 59 5.87 13.75 -2.72
C ALA A 59 6.93 14.15 -3.75
N ASP A 60 8.17 14.34 -3.28
CA ASP A 60 9.29 14.79 -4.11
C ASP A 60 9.70 13.71 -5.12
N ILE A 61 9.53 12.44 -4.76
CA ILE A 61 9.83 11.29 -5.62
C ILE A 61 8.56 10.82 -6.36
N ASN A 62 7.41 10.79 -5.68
CA ASN A 62 6.11 10.48 -6.27
C ASN A 62 5.10 11.63 -6.07
N PRO A 63 4.98 12.56 -7.05
CA PRO A 63 4.08 13.72 -6.95
C PRO A 63 2.60 13.37 -6.72
N ASP A 64 2.16 12.17 -7.11
CA ASP A 64 0.78 11.72 -6.90
C ASP A 64 0.43 11.61 -5.41
N ASN A 65 1.44 11.41 -4.55
CA ASN A 65 1.23 11.35 -3.11
C ASN A 65 0.98 12.72 -2.48
N LYS A 66 1.16 13.83 -3.23
CA LYS A 66 0.97 15.20 -2.72
C LYS A 66 -0.41 15.43 -2.10
N CYS A 67 -1.42 14.76 -2.64
CA CYS A 67 -2.82 14.82 -2.19
C CYS A 67 -3.04 14.22 -0.78
N TYR A 68 -2.11 13.40 -0.29
CA TYR A 68 -2.20 12.74 1.02
C TYR A 68 -1.40 13.45 2.12
N TYR A 69 -1.04 14.70 1.86
CA TYR A 69 -0.40 15.59 2.82
C TYR A 69 -1.34 16.76 3.14
N ARG A 70 -1.33 17.18 4.41
CA ARG A 70 -1.94 18.44 4.85
C ARG A 70 -0.88 19.23 5.62
N GLY A 71 -0.60 20.44 5.17
CA GLY A 71 0.38 21.35 5.77
C GLY A 71 1.60 21.59 4.87
N GLU A 72 2.53 22.39 5.38
CA GLU A 72 3.72 22.83 4.63
C GLU A 72 4.79 21.73 4.54
N LYS A 73 4.80 20.77 5.46
CA LYS A 73 5.81 19.71 5.54
C LYS A 73 5.20 18.34 5.28
N CYS A 74 5.75 17.62 4.30
CA CYS A 74 5.39 16.23 4.05
C CYS A 74 5.87 15.34 5.23
N PRO A 75 5.09 14.33 5.62
CA PRO A 75 5.56 13.30 6.53
C PRO A 75 6.73 12.52 5.88
N PRO A 76 7.58 11.90 6.71
CA PRO A 76 8.62 11.00 6.23
C PRO A 76 8.08 9.92 5.28
N LYS A 77 8.96 9.41 4.41
CA LYS A 77 8.66 8.24 3.57
C LYS A 77 8.08 7.11 4.41
N GLY A 78 7.09 6.41 3.86
CA GLY A 78 6.41 5.27 4.48
C GLY A 78 5.22 5.65 5.36
N LEU A 79 4.92 6.96 5.49
CA LEU A 79 3.77 7.46 6.25
C LEU A 79 2.74 8.14 5.34
N GLN A 80 1.47 7.85 5.61
CA GLN A 80 0.34 8.56 5.01
C GLN A 80 -0.53 9.21 6.08
N ASN A 81 -0.82 10.50 5.93
CA ASN A 81 -1.74 11.19 6.83
C ASN A 81 -3.20 10.82 6.48
N ILE A 82 -3.91 10.20 7.42
CA ILE A 82 -5.34 9.86 7.28
C ILE A 82 -6.23 10.67 8.25
N SER A 83 -5.70 11.73 8.84
CA SER A 83 -6.47 12.64 9.68
C SER A 83 -7.77 13.14 9.02
N PRO A 84 -7.81 13.55 7.73
CA PRO A 84 -9.01 14.10 7.12
C PRO A 84 -10.22 13.15 7.05
N CYS A 85 -9.97 11.84 6.96
CA CYS A 85 -11.01 10.81 6.93
C CYS A 85 -11.27 10.19 8.32
N GLN A 86 -10.45 10.49 9.32
CA GLN A 86 -10.55 9.99 10.69
C GLN A 86 -10.94 11.11 11.66
N TYR A 87 -11.98 11.87 11.33
CA TYR A 87 -12.54 12.94 12.19
C TYR A 87 -11.49 13.99 12.65
N ASN A 88 -10.48 14.26 11.81
CA ASN A 88 -9.32 15.12 12.12
C ASN A 88 -8.44 14.63 13.29
N ALA A 89 -8.54 13.36 13.70
CA ALA A 89 -7.61 12.76 14.65
C ALA A 89 -6.19 12.70 14.04
N PRO A 90 -5.11 12.86 14.82
CA PRO A 90 -3.74 12.91 14.29
C PRO A 90 -3.20 11.50 13.99
N VAL A 91 -3.78 10.82 13.00
CA VAL A 91 -3.48 9.41 12.67
C VAL A 91 -2.71 9.30 11.34
N TYR A 92 -1.68 8.45 11.36
CA TYR A 92 -0.88 8.10 10.18
C TYR A 92 -0.93 6.58 9.92
N LEU A 93 -0.98 6.20 8.65
CA LEU A 93 -0.79 4.82 8.21
C LEU A 93 0.67 4.55 7.86
N SER A 94 1.09 3.31 8.06
CA SER A 94 2.38 2.76 7.63
C SER A 94 2.25 1.26 7.39
N PHE A 95 3.25 0.64 6.78
CA PHE A 95 3.37 -0.81 6.85
C PHE A 95 3.85 -1.25 8.24
N PRO A 96 3.55 -2.49 8.68
CA PRO A 96 3.95 -2.99 9.99
C PRO A 96 5.45 -2.81 10.25
N HIS A 97 5.80 -2.42 11.48
CA HIS A 97 7.17 -2.09 11.90
C HIS A 97 7.88 -1.05 11.01
N PHE A 98 7.14 -0.14 10.37
CA PHE A 98 7.66 0.84 9.42
C PHE A 98 8.48 0.18 8.29
N TYR A 99 8.04 -0.98 7.81
CA TYR A 99 8.61 -1.60 6.62
C TYR A 99 8.53 -0.64 5.41
N ASP A 100 9.62 -0.54 4.64
CA ASP A 100 9.78 0.37 3.50
C ASP A 100 9.53 1.86 3.83
N ALA A 101 9.81 2.26 5.07
CA ALA A 101 9.72 3.64 5.53
C ALA A 101 11.11 4.27 5.76
N ASP A 102 11.12 5.56 6.08
CA ASP A 102 12.34 6.28 6.44
C ASP A 102 13.02 5.65 7.68
N PRO A 103 14.34 5.32 7.64
CA PRO A 103 15.06 4.75 8.78
C PRO A 103 15.00 5.60 10.05
N GLU A 104 14.78 6.92 9.95
CA GLU A 104 14.59 7.79 11.13
C GLU A 104 13.37 7.40 11.97
N LEU A 105 12.39 6.68 11.39
CA LEU A 105 11.26 6.15 12.15
C LEU A 105 11.65 4.94 12.99
N LEU A 106 12.67 4.18 12.59
CA LEU A 106 13.11 2.98 13.32
C LEU A 106 13.89 3.32 14.58
N VAL A 107 14.59 4.46 14.60
CA VAL A 107 15.41 4.88 15.76
C VAL A 107 14.58 5.48 16.90
N LYS A 108 13.34 5.88 16.64
CA LYS A 108 12.47 6.57 17.61
C LYS A 108 11.70 5.61 18.52
N PHE A 109 11.65 4.32 18.18
CA PHE A 109 10.89 3.32 18.92
C PHE A 109 11.71 2.05 19.10
N GLU A 110 11.62 1.47 20.29
CA GLU A 110 12.26 0.19 20.59
C GLU A 110 11.45 -1.00 20.08
N GLY A 111 12.13 -2.11 19.73
CA GLY A 111 11.48 -3.37 19.35
C GLY A 111 11.03 -3.48 17.89
N LEU A 112 11.27 -2.46 17.05
CA LEU A 112 10.95 -2.50 15.63
C LEU A 112 11.89 -3.44 14.86
N LYS A 113 11.33 -4.32 14.02
CA LYS A 113 12.06 -5.29 13.20
C LYS A 113 11.41 -5.39 11.82
N PRO A 114 11.59 -4.41 10.91
CA PRO A 114 10.99 -4.47 9.59
C PRO A 114 11.53 -5.66 8.80
N GLU A 115 10.67 -6.62 8.49
CA GLU A 115 11.01 -7.83 7.74
C GLU A 115 10.07 -7.97 6.55
N LYS A 116 10.60 -7.88 5.32
CA LYS A 116 9.80 -7.98 4.08
C LYS A 116 8.84 -9.16 4.08
N LYS A 117 9.33 -10.36 4.43
CA LYS A 117 8.53 -11.60 4.45
C LYS A 117 7.34 -11.57 5.42
N LYS A 118 7.35 -10.69 6.43
CA LYS A 118 6.31 -10.60 7.46
C LYS A 118 5.43 -9.36 7.30
N HIS A 119 5.99 -8.28 6.75
CA HIS A 119 5.39 -6.94 6.82
C HIS A 119 5.07 -6.35 5.44
N GLU A 120 5.42 -7.03 4.35
CA GLU A 120 4.94 -6.67 3.02
C GLU A 120 3.47 -7.10 2.86
N THR A 121 2.64 -6.18 2.38
CA THR A 121 1.28 -6.51 1.94
C THR A 121 1.35 -7.22 0.59
N TYR A 122 0.65 -8.35 0.47
CA TYR A 122 0.51 -9.06 -0.80
C TYR A 122 -0.89 -9.64 -0.97
N PHE A 123 -1.27 -9.81 -2.23
CA PHE A 123 -2.51 -10.45 -2.64
C PHE A 123 -2.17 -11.58 -3.63
N MET A 124 -2.75 -12.75 -3.42
CA MET A 124 -2.68 -13.86 -4.37
C MET A 124 -4.03 -13.97 -5.05
N ILE A 125 -4.12 -13.47 -6.28
CA ILE A 125 -5.38 -13.34 -7.01
C ILE A 125 -5.44 -14.42 -8.08
N GLN A 126 -6.53 -15.19 -8.10
CA GLN A 126 -6.77 -16.16 -9.17
C GLN A 126 -7.00 -15.40 -10.50
N PRO A 127 -6.34 -15.79 -11.60
CA PRO A 127 -6.39 -15.08 -12.88
C PRO A 127 -7.77 -14.94 -13.52
#